data_AF-A0A1F3TP18-F1
#
_entry.id   AF-A0A1F3TP18-F1
#
_cell.length_a   1.000
_cell.length_b   1.000
_cell.length_c   1.000
_cell.angle_alpha   90.00
_cell.angle_beta   90.00
_cell.angle_gamma   90.00
#
_symmetry.space_group_name_H-M   'P 1'
#
loop_
_entity.id
_entity.type
_entity.pdbx_description
1 polymer ?
#
loop_
_entity_poly.entity_id
_entity_poly.type
_entity_poly.pdbx_seq_one_letter_code
_entity_poly.pdbx_strand_id
1 'polypeptide(L)'
;MAKELLQLGWVEELLPKDHIRKRMFGGFSYYLDEKLILVMFESVGNKDYRGESYDFEIWNGCMFPVEREHHAVVLKKFPFLINHPVLPKWLYLMADHDDFDSNAESLVRELRRKNPLFGSYPKGRAQKSKKSERSFEKIDTRRPRMFGDVPAEEKLKNAQRLTDLKNIGPETERAMLKAGVKTLDQFVKMGWEKAMIRLCKVNPKNNHSLFAYALIGALQNKMWNQISEADKKQAREFMKSLRDKATLRSNKKSKKKG
;
A
#
# COMPACT_ATOMS: atom_id res chain seq x y z
N MET A 1 4.38 -17.76 -9.72
CA MET A 1 5.69 -17.57 -10.42
C MET A 1 5.40 -17.07 -11.82
N ALA A 2 6.22 -16.18 -12.38
CA ALA A 2 6.06 -15.77 -13.78
C ALA A 2 6.28 -16.97 -14.69
N LYS A 3 5.28 -17.31 -15.52
CA LYS A 3 5.39 -18.33 -16.56
C LYS A 3 6.18 -17.73 -17.73
N GLU A 4 6.91 -18.57 -18.48
CA GLU A 4 7.58 -18.11 -19.70
C GLU A 4 6.56 -17.65 -20.74
N LEU A 5 6.97 -16.71 -21.61
CA LEU A 5 6.13 -16.20 -22.69
C LEU A 5 6.17 -17.19 -23.84
N LEU A 6 5.02 -17.79 -24.17
CA LEU A 6 4.87 -18.71 -25.29
C LEU A 6 4.39 -17.96 -26.54
N GLN A 7 3.38 -17.11 -26.39
CA GLN A 7 2.81 -16.34 -27.52
C GLN A 7 3.52 -15.02 -27.77
N LEU A 8 4.00 -14.36 -26.71
CA LEU A 8 4.63 -13.04 -26.81
C LEU A 8 6.17 -13.08 -26.95
N GLY A 9 6.75 -14.28 -27.01
CA GLY A 9 8.21 -14.46 -27.06
C GLY A 9 8.86 -13.77 -28.26
N TRP A 10 8.21 -13.77 -29.42
CA TRP A 10 8.73 -13.14 -30.64
C TRP A 10 8.89 -11.61 -30.51
N VAL A 11 8.07 -10.96 -29.68
CA VAL A 11 8.18 -9.51 -29.43
C VAL A 11 9.47 -9.17 -28.68
N GLU A 12 9.95 -10.08 -27.82
CA GLU A 12 11.24 -9.96 -27.13
C GLU A 12 12.41 -10.02 -28.14
N GLU A 13 12.31 -10.87 -29.16
CA GLU A 13 13.35 -11.01 -30.19
C GLU A 13 13.53 -9.75 -31.04
N LEU A 14 12.49 -8.93 -31.15
CA LEU A 14 12.54 -7.66 -31.87
C LEU A 14 13.22 -6.53 -31.09
N LEU A 15 13.41 -6.69 -29.77
CA LEU A 15 14.05 -5.68 -28.94
C LEU A 15 15.56 -5.55 -29.25
N PRO A 16 16.18 -4.39 -28.95
CA PRO A 16 17.63 -4.25 -29.02
C PRO A 16 18.37 -5.34 -28.21
N LYS A 17 19.53 -5.83 -28.69
CA LYS A 17 20.29 -6.90 -28.03
C LYS A 17 20.84 -6.54 -26.65
N ASP A 18 20.98 -5.24 -26.37
CA ASP A 18 21.44 -4.67 -25.10
C ASP A 18 20.31 -4.51 -24.06
N HIS A 19 19.12 -5.02 -24.34
CA HIS A 19 18.03 -4.98 -23.37
C HIS A 19 18.31 -5.86 -22.14
N ILE A 20 17.82 -5.42 -20.98
CA ILE A 20 17.86 -6.19 -19.74
C ILE A 20 16.46 -6.72 -19.43
N ARG A 21 16.32 -8.04 -19.33
CA ARG A 21 15.08 -8.72 -18.93
C ARG A 21 15.03 -8.96 -17.42
N LYS A 22 13.91 -8.62 -16.78
CA LYS A 22 13.64 -8.90 -15.35
C LYS A 22 12.23 -9.42 -15.15
N ARG A 23 12.05 -10.32 -14.19
CA ARG A 23 10.72 -10.79 -13.76
C ARG A 23 10.02 -9.69 -12.95
N MET A 24 8.77 -9.35 -13.29
CA MET A 24 8.00 -8.31 -12.59
C MET A 24 6.50 -8.62 -12.62
N PHE A 25 5.83 -8.57 -11.45
CA PHE A 25 4.36 -8.75 -11.30
C PHE A 25 3.77 -10.03 -11.92
N GLY A 26 4.56 -11.09 -12.14
CA GLY A 26 4.11 -12.32 -12.78
C GLY A 26 4.32 -12.36 -14.31
N GLY A 27 4.86 -11.30 -14.90
CA GLY A 27 5.34 -11.26 -16.29
C GLY A 27 6.82 -10.87 -16.39
N PHE A 28 7.20 -10.32 -17.55
CA PHE A 28 8.56 -9.87 -17.82
C PHE A 28 8.61 -8.39 -18.15
N SER A 29 9.63 -7.73 -17.63
CA SER A 29 9.93 -6.32 -17.82
C SER A 29 11.25 -6.18 -18.56
N TYR A 30 11.28 -5.24 -19.50
CA TYR A 30 12.38 -5.01 -20.41
C TYR A 30 12.89 -3.59 -20.25
N TYR A 31 14.20 -3.48 -20.06
CA TYR A 31 14.89 -2.22 -19.83
C TYR A 31 15.90 -1.95 -20.94
N LEU A 32 16.02 -0.69 -21.34
CA LEU A 32 17.05 -0.21 -22.26
C LEU A 32 17.66 1.06 -21.63
N ASP A 33 18.99 1.12 -21.50
CA ASP A 33 19.69 2.23 -20.82
C ASP A 33 19.08 2.58 -19.44
N GLU A 34 18.81 1.56 -18.61
CA GLU A 34 18.13 1.68 -17.29
C GLU A 34 16.67 2.18 -17.33
N LYS A 35 16.15 2.55 -18.50
CA LYS A 35 14.75 2.96 -18.71
C LYS A 35 13.87 1.73 -18.89
N LEU A 36 12.78 1.61 -18.13
CA LEU A 36 11.77 0.58 -18.36
C LEU A 36 10.98 0.94 -19.61
N ILE A 37 11.03 0.11 -20.66
CA ILE A 37 10.45 0.41 -21.98
C ILE A 37 9.24 -0.45 -22.33
N LEU A 38 9.18 -1.68 -21.83
CA LEU A 38 8.13 -2.65 -22.14
C LEU A 38 7.93 -3.60 -20.96
N VAL A 39 6.70 -3.99 -20.71
CA VAL A 39 6.33 -5.07 -19.80
C VAL A 39 5.36 -5.98 -20.54
N MET A 40 5.58 -7.29 -20.51
CA MET A 40 4.73 -8.28 -21.17
C MET A 40 4.16 -9.26 -20.16
N PHE A 41 2.89 -9.57 -20.35
CA PHE A 41 2.16 -10.54 -19.55
C PHE A 41 1.40 -11.49 -20.48
N GLU A 42 1.42 -12.78 -20.16
CA GLU A 42 0.64 -13.80 -20.87
C GLU A 42 -0.20 -14.55 -19.83
N SER A 43 -1.21 -13.87 -19.30
CA SER A 43 -2.12 -14.41 -18.30
C SER A 43 -3.55 -14.28 -18.77
N VAL A 44 -4.24 -15.42 -18.90
CA VAL A 44 -5.65 -15.53 -19.27
C VAL A 44 -6.55 -15.71 -18.03
N GLY A 45 -7.80 -15.27 -18.11
CA GLY A 45 -8.81 -15.42 -17.08
C GLY A 45 -8.86 -14.28 -16.07
N ASN A 46 -8.27 -13.12 -16.38
CA ASN A 46 -8.33 -11.95 -15.51
C ASN A 46 -8.91 -10.78 -16.31
N LYS A 47 -10.21 -10.56 -16.12
CA LYS A 47 -11.00 -9.49 -16.76
C LYS A 47 -11.63 -8.53 -15.75
N ASP A 48 -11.44 -8.77 -14.46
CA ASP A 48 -12.10 -8.00 -13.40
C ASP A 48 -11.09 -7.17 -12.62
N TYR A 49 -11.39 -5.88 -12.44
CA TYR A 49 -10.63 -5.03 -11.56
C TYR A 49 -11.53 -4.06 -10.80
N ARG A 50 -11.40 -4.03 -9.46
CA ARG A 50 -12.17 -3.14 -8.56
C ARG A 50 -13.71 -3.19 -8.73
N GLY A 51 -14.24 -4.32 -9.19
CA GLY A 51 -15.67 -4.50 -9.41
C GLY A 51 -16.16 -4.05 -10.80
N GLU A 52 -15.24 -3.68 -11.70
CA GLU A 52 -15.51 -3.48 -13.12
C GLU A 52 -14.99 -4.70 -13.90
N SER A 53 -15.81 -5.19 -14.82
CA SER A 53 -15.47 -6.27 -15.75
C SER A 53 -15.16 -5.66 -17.12
N TYR A 54 -14.03 -6.04 -17.71
CA TYR A 54 -13.60 -5.62 -19.04
C TYR A 54 -13.91 -6.73 -20.05
N ASP A 55 -14.13 -6.36 -21.31
CA ASP A 55 -14.31 -7.27 -22.44
C ASP A 55 -13.01 -8.00 -22.81
N PHE A 56 -11.87 -7.38 -22.53
CA PHE A 56 -10.53 -7.92 -22.77
C PHE A 56 -9.84 -8.46 -21.50
N GLU A 57 -8.81 -9.28 -21.72
CA GLU A 57 -7.90 -9.75 -20.67
C GLU A 57 -6.97 -8.61 -20.22
N ILE A 58 -7.01 -8.25 -18.92
CA ILE A 58 -6.24 -7.11 -18.41
C ILE A 58 -4.74 -7.43 -18.26
N TRP A 59 -4.34 -8.71 -18.24
CA TRP A 59 -2.94 -9.11 -18.10
C TRP A 59 -2.46 -10.02 -19.25
N ASN A 60 -2.96 -9.82 -20.46
CA ASN A 60 -2.55 -10.58 -21.65
C ASN A 60 -2.16 -9.65 -22.82
N GLY A 61 -0.91 -9.23 -22.86
CA GLY A 61 -0.40 -8.34 -23.91
C GLY A 61 0.84 -7.55 -23.50
N CYS A 62 1.09 -6.47 -24.25
CA CYS A 62 2.25 -5.59 -24.12
C CYS A 62 1.88 -4.26 -23.46
N MET A 63 2.59 -3.87 -22.42
CA MET A 63 2.43 -2.61 -21.71
C MET A 63 3.65 -1.71 -21.91
N PHE A 64 3.41 -0.49 -22.33
CA PHE A 64 4.41 0.53 -22.62
C PHE A 64 4.32 1.63 -21.58
N PRO A 65 5.33 1.79 -20.70
CA PRO A 65 5.36 2.92 -19.77
C PRO A 65 5.47 4.22 -20.55
N VAL A 66 4.57 5.17 -20.31
CA VAL A 66 4.60 6.49 -20.93
C VAL A 66 4.26 7.52 -19.84
N GLU A 67 4.98 8.63 -19.78
CA GLU A 67 4.60 9.71 -18.85
C GLU A 67 3.24 10.31 -19.24
N ARG A 68 2.41 10.66 -18.25
CA ARG A 68 1.04 11.14 -18.50
C ARG A 68 0.99 12.37 -19.41
N GLU A 69 2.01 13.20 -19.35
CA GLU A 69 2.17 14.39 -20.21
C GLU A 69 2.27 14.04 -21.70
N HIS A 70 2.77 12.84 -22.02
CA HIS A 70 2.94 12.37 -23.39
C HIS A 70 1.79 11.50 -23.88
N HIS A 71 0.84 11.11 -23.02
CA HIS A 71 -0.25 10.20 -23.37
C HIS A 71 -1.08 10.71 -24.55
N ALA A 72 -1.48 11.98 -24.55
CA ALA A 72 -2.28 12.56 -25.62
C ALA A 72 -1.56 12.50 -26.99
N VAL A 73 -0.25 12.75 -27.01
CA VAL A 73 0.57 12.69 -28.23
C VAL A 73 0.72 11.26 -28.72
N VAL A 74 0.99 10.32 -27.80
CA VAL A 74 1.18 8.91 -28.14
C VAL A 74 -0.12 8.27 -28.61
N LEU A 75 -1.26 8.53 -27.94
CA LEU A 75 -2.58 8.02 -28.34
C LEU A 75 -3.03 8.60 -29.69
N LYS A 76 -2.66 9.85 -30.01
CA LYS A 76 -2.93 10.42 -31.34
C LYS A 76 -2.13 9.70 -32.44
N LYS A 77 -0.90 9.26 -32.14
CA LYS A 77 -0.04 8.52 -33.08
C LYS A 77 -0.40 7.03 -33.16
N PHE A 78 -0.85 6.45 -32.06
CA PHE A 78 -1.17 5.03 -31.88
C PHE A 78 -2.55 4.87 -31.25
N PRO A 79 -3.64 5.05 -32.01
CA PRO A 79 -5.01 5.08 -31.49
C PRO A 79 -5.51 3.73 -30.96
N PHE A 80 -4.84 2.63 -31.34
CA PHE A 80 -5.13 1.28 -30.86
C PHE A 80 -4.64 1.00 -29.44
N LEU A 81 -3.81 1.90 -28.87
CA LEU A 81 -3.38 1.78 -27.48
C LEU A 81 -4.46 2.27 -26.53
N ILE A 82 -4.63 1.56 -25.42
CA ILE A 82 -5.55 1.96 -24.34
C ILE A 82 -4.79 2.23 -23.04
N ASN A 83 -5.38 3.02 -22.13
CA ASN A 83 -4.83 3.14 -20.79
C ASN A 83 -5.08 1.84 -20.02
N HIS A 84 -4.04 1.30 -19.38
CA HIS A 84 -4.22 0.07 -18.63
C HIS A 84 -5.10 0.29 -17.38
N PRO A 85 -6.16 -0.51 -17.14
CA PRO A 85 -7.09 -0.30 -16.03
C PRO A 85 -6.45 -0.29 -14.63
N VAL A 86 -5.45 -1.15 -14.41
CA VAL A 86 -4.75 -1.26 -13.11
C VAL A 86 -3.61 -0.26 -12.99
N LEU A 87 -2.97 0.07 -14.11
CA LEU A 87 -1.75 0.87 -14.17
C LEU A 87 -1.95 2.02 -15.16
N PRO A 88 -2.73 3.05 -14.81
CA PRO A 88 -3.18 4.09 -15.74
C PRO A 88 -2.06 5.03 -16.24
N LYS A 89 -0.80 4.75 -15.89
CA LYS A 89 0.37 5.41 -16.45
C LYS A 89 0.91 4.65 -17.66
N TRP A 90 0.53 3.39 -17.84
CA TRP A 90 1.05 2.52 -18.89
C TRP A 90 -0.01 2.38 -19.97
N LEU A 91 0.43 2.50 -21.22
CA LEU A 91 -0.40 2.24 -22.38
C LEU A 91 -0.33 0.76 -22.72
N TYR A 92 -1.44 0.18 -23.14
CA TYR A 92 -1.63 -1.26 -23.27
C TYR A 92 -2.05 -1.61 -24.69
N LEU A 93 -1.36 -2.62 -25.23
CA LEU A 93 -1.70 -3.33 -26.46
C LEU A 93 -2.11 -4.75 -26.07
N MET A 94 -3.37 -5.08 -26.30
CA MET A 94 -3.95 -6.39 -25.99
C MET A 94 -3.46 -7.44 -26.98
N ALA A 95 -3.13 -8.64 -26.49
CA ALA A 95 -2.72 -9.75 -27.36
C ALA A 95 -3.84 -10.25 -28.30
N ASP A 96 -5.10 -10.01 -27.95
CA ASP A 96 -6.30 -10.41 -28.72
C ASP A 96 -6.73 -9.34 -29.75
N HIS A 97 -5.90 -8.33 -30.01
CA HIS A 97 -6.21 -7.30 -30.99
C HIS A 97 -5.93 -7.82 -32.42
N ASP A 98 -6.84 -7.61 -33.37
CA ASP A 98 -6.72 -8.13 -34.75
C ASP A 98 -5.37 -7.78 -35.41
N ASP A 99 -4.95 -6.52 -35.31
CA ASP A 99 -3.66 -6.04 -35.85
C ASP A 99 -2.49 -6.12 -34.84
N PHE A 100 -2.53 -7.03 -33.85
CA PHE A 100 -1.55 -7.09 -32.76
C PHE A 100 -0.11 -7.12 -33.29
N ASP A 101 0.19 -8.01 -34.23
CA ASP A 101 1.56 -8.24 -34.71
C ASP A 101 2.16 -6.98 -35.35
N SER A 102 1.43 -6.38 -36.29
CA SER A 102 1.84 -5.15 -36.98
C SER A 102 1.99 -3.96 -36.00
N ASN A 103 1.08 -3.86 -35.03
CA ASN A 103 1.11 -2.81 -34.02
C ASN A 103 2.29 -2.97 -33.05
N ALA A 104 2.57 -4.21 -32.61
CA ALA A 104 3.70 -4.53 -31.76
C ALA A 104 5.02 -4.23 -32.48
N GLU A 105 5.18 -4.63 -33.73
CA GLU A 105 6.36 -4.30 -34.54
C GLU A 105 6.59 -2.79 -34.66
N SER A 106 5.53 -2.03 -34.94
CA SER A 106 5.58 -0.57 -35.06
C SER A 106 6.04 0.09 -33.76
N LEU A 107 5.53 -0.37 -32.62
CA LEU A 107 5.92 0.14 -31.31
C LEU A 107 7.36 -0.25 -30.95
N VAL A 108 7.75 -1.51 -31.16
CA VAL A 108 9.13 -1.96 -30.91
C VAL A 108 10.12 -1.19 -31.79
N ARG A 109 9.76 -0.85 -33.04
CA ARG A 109 10.57 0.02 -33.91
C ARG A 109 10.82 1.40 -33.29
N GLU A 110 9.82 1.98 -32.63
CA GLU A 110 10.00 3.26 -31.91
C GLU A 110 10.85 3.10 -30.65
N LEU A 111 10.72 1.98 -29.93
CA LEU A 111 11.59 1.66 -28.79
C LEU A 111 13.06 1.51 -29.22
N ARG A 112 13.32 0.84 -30.34
CA ARG A 112 14.67 0.70 -30.93
C ARG A 112 15.28 2.04 -31.31
N ARG A 113 14.46 2.99 -31.76
CA ARG A 113 14.88 4.37 -32.06
C ARG A 113 15.09 5.23 -30.81
N LYS A 114 14.95 4.65 -29.61
CA LYS A 114 15.03 5.34 -28.32
C LYS A 114 14.10 6.56 -28.26
N ASN A 115 12.88 6.43 -28.80
CA ASN A 115 11.92 7.52 -28.81
C ASN A 115 11.70 8.06 -27.38
N PRO A 116 11.92 9.36 -27.13
CA PRO A 116 11.89 9.93 -25.77
C PRO A 116 10.52 9.81 -25.10
N LEU A 117 9.43 9.73 -25.88
CA LEU A 117 8.06 9.62 -25.39
C LEU A 117 7.83 8.31 -24.63
N PHE A 118 8.51 7.24 -25.02
CA PHE A 118 8.34 5.91 -24.45
C PHE A 118 9.35 5.59 -23.37
N GLY A 119 8.87 4.90 -22.34
CA GLY A 119 9.63 4.40 -21.23
C GLY A 119 9.60 5.33 -20.02
N SER A 120 9.88 4.74 -18.86
CA SER A 120 10.00 5.48 -17.61
C SER A 120 11.24 5.02 -16.88
N TYR A 121 12.01 5.96 -16.34
CA TYR A 121 13.06 5.61 -15.42
C TYR A 121 12.39 5.11 -14.14
N PRO A 122 12.70 3.87 -13.68
CA PRO A 122 12.32 3.47 -12.34
C PRO A 122 12.85 4.57 -11.44
N LYS A 123 11.98 5.19 -10.63
CA LYS A 123 12.46 6.15 -9.64
C LYS A 123 13.53 5.41 -8.85
N GLY A 124 14.79 5.80 -9.07
CA GLY A 124 15.94 5.24 -8.37
C GLY A 124 15.51 5.25 -6.92
N ARG A 125 15.47 4.06 -6.30
CA ARG A 125 15.01 3.84 -4.93
C ARG A 125 15.58 5.00 -4.15
N ALA A 126 14.74 6.00 -3.83
CA ALA A 126 15.24 7.29 -3.36
C ALA A 126 16.27 6.92 -2.31
N GLN A 127 17.54 7.35 -2.48
CA GLN A 127 18.55 7.13 -1.45
C GLN A 127 17.81 7.48 -0.17
N LYS A 128 17.53 6.46 0.66
CA LYS A 128 16.72 6.67 1.86
C LYS A 128 17.41 7.86 2.51
N SER A 129 16.73 9.01 2.51
CA SER A 129 17.26 10.25 3.10
C SER A 129 17.96 9.80 4.36
N LYS A 130 19.29 10.02 4.46
CA LYS A 130 20.12 9.51 5.56
C LYS A 130 19.27 9.68 6.80
N LYS A 131 18.72 8.57 7.28
CA LYS A 131 17.88 8.58 8.48
C LYS A 131 18.85 9.16 9.48
N SER A 132 18.54 10.35 10.02
CA SER A 132 19.44 11.07 10.91
C SER A 132 20.10 10.03 11.79
N GLU A 133 21.44 10.01 11.84
CA GLU A 133 22.20 9.16 12.74
C GLU A 133 21.72 9.47 14.16
N ARG A 134 20.62 8.85 14.56
CA ARG A 134 20.42 8.49 15.94
C ARG A 134 21.59 7.57 16.18
N SER A 135 22.52 8.06 16.99
CA SER A 135 23.64 7.31 17.56
C SER A 135 23.17 5.89 17.84
N PHE A 136 23.48 4.98 16.91
CA PHE A 136 23.36 3.56 17.19
C PHE A 136 24.56 3.28 18.08
N GLU A 137 24.35 3.35 19.39
CA GLU A 137 25.21 2.61 20.31
C GLU A 137 25.38 1.22 19.70
N LYS A 138 26.65 0.80 19.52
CA LYS A 138 27.02 -0.49 18.90
C LYS A 138 26.10 -1.57 19.45
N ILE A 139 25.17 -2.04 18.63
CA ILE A 139 24.27 -3.12 19.01
C ILE A 139 25.13 -4.36 19.14
N ASP A 140 25.24 -4.90 20.36
CA ASP A 140 25.82 -6.21 20.58
C ASP A 140 24.96 -7.27 19.87
N THR A 141 25.45 -7.76 18.73
CA THR A 141 24.78 -8.76 17.90
C THR A 141 24.79 -10.16 18.51
N ARG A 142 25.57 -10.39 19.58
CA ARG A 142 25.60 -11.66 20.32
C ARG A 142 24.32 -11.89 21.13
N ARG A 143 23.51 -10.85 21.35
CA ARG A 143 22.15 -10.92 21.89
C ARG A 143 21.15 -10.38 20.86
N PRO A 144 20.62 -11.21 19.94
CA PRO A 144 19.60 -10.75 19.01
C PRO A 144 18.36 -10.24 19.77
N ARG A 145 17.95 -8.99 19.49
CA ARG A 145 16.75 -8.34 20.07
C ARG A 145 15.43 -9.09 19.82
N MET A 146 15.45 -10.20 19.09
CA MET A 146 14.29 -11.07 18.84
C MET A 146 13.88 -11.90 20.06
N PHE A 147 14.72 -12.01 21.10
CA PHE A 147 14.42 -12.75 22.34
C PHE A 147 14.37 -11.88 23.59
N GLY A 148 14.21 -10.56 23.41
CA GLY A 148 13.91 -9.68 24.53
C GLY A 148 12.40 -9.50 24.66
N ASP A 149 11.73 -10.40 25.37
CA ASP A 149 10.46 -10.09 26.02
C ASP A 149 10.73 -9.06 27.13
N VAL A 150 11.16 -7.86 26.74
CA VAL A 150 11.27 -6.73 27.65
C VAL A 150 9.84 -6.50 28.15
N PRO A 151 9.58 -6.71 29.45
CA PRO A 151 8.24 -6.61 30.00
C PRO A 151 7.63 -5.26 29.63
N ALA A 152 6.32 -5.24 29.42
CA ALA A 152 5.62 -4.03 28.99
C ALA A 152 5.97 -2.82 29.88
N GLU A 153 6.11 -3.05 31.18
CA GLU A 153 6.48 -2.07 32.20
C GLU A 153 7.84 -1.40 31.95
N GLU A 154 8.84 -2.15 31.53
CA GLU A 154 10.19 -1.64 31.30
C GLU A 154 10.25 -0.81 30.01
N LYS A 155 9.48 -1.18 28.98
CA LYS A 155 9.34 -0.32 27.79
C LYS A 155 8.51 0.93 28.04
N LEU A 156 7.47 0.83 28.86
CA LEU A 156 6.66 1.98 29.26
C LEU A 156 7.48 3.01 30.04
N LYS A 157 8.44 2.56 30.87
CA LYS A 157 9.39 3.44 31.58
C LYS A 157 10.39 4.14 30.65
N ASN A 158 10.79 3.48 29.56
CA ASN A 158 11.82 3.99 28.65
C ASN A 158 11.26 4.80 27.45
N ALA A 159 9.94 4.80 27.24
CA ALA A 159 9.31 5.53 26.14
C ALA A 159 9.15 7.02 26.47
N GLN A 160 9.60 7.90 25.58
CA GLN A 160 9.49 9.36 25.76
C GLN A 160 8.25 9.92 25.06
N ARG A 161 7.76 9.24 24.02
CA ARG A 161 6.63 9.68 23.19
C ARG A 161 5.59 8.59 23.01
N LEU A 162 4.36 9.00 22.68
CA LEU A 162 3.29 8.07 22.35
C LEU A 162 3.64 7.24 21.10
N THR A 163 4.37 7.81 20.14
CA THR A 163 4.86 7.10 18.94
C THR A 163 5.90 6.01 19.22
N ASP A 164 6.49 5.99 20.42
CA ASP A 164 7.44 4.94 20.79
C ASP A 164 6.73 3.65 21.19
N LEU A 165 5.41 3.72 21.46
CA LEU A 165 4.59 2.56 21.76
C LEU A 165 4.24 1.78 20.50
N LYS A 166 4.15 0.45 20.64
CA LYS A 166 3.70 -0.42 19.55
C LYS A 166 2.28 -0.02 19.11
N ASN A 167 2.04 -0.06 17.80
CA ASN A 167 0.75 0.24 17.14
C ASN A 167 0.31 1.71 17.18
N ILE A 168 1.08 2.63 17.78
CA ILE A 168 0.77 4.07 17.78
C ILE A 168 1.64 4.77 16.74
N GLY A 169 1.04 5.11 15.59
CA GLY A 169 1.70 5.90 14.55
C GLY A 169 1.54 7.41 14.76
N PRO A 170 2.25 8.24 13.97
CA PRO A 170 2.16 9.71 14.06
C PRO A 170 0.75 10.26 13.89
N GLU A 171 -0.10 9.61 13.08
CA GLU A 171 -1.49 10.02 12.91
C GLU A 171 -2.33 9.72 14.16
N THR A 172 -2.12 8.55 14.76
CA THR A 172 -2.77 8.17 16.03
C THR A 172 -2.33 9.09 17.16
N GLU A 173 -1.04 9.44 17.24
CA GLU A 173 -0.53 10.44 18.20
C GLU A 173 -1.24 11.78 17.99
N ARG A 174 -1.37 12.28 16.75
CA ARG A 174 -2.12 13.51 16.48
C ARG A 174 -3.59 13.42 16.92
N ALA A 175 -4.25 12.28 16.69
CA ALA A 175 -5.61 12.06 17.15
C ALA A 175 -5.71 12.05 18.68
N MET A 176 -4.74 11.45 19.37
CA MET A 176 -4.63 11.44 20.84
C MET A 176 -4.40 12.85 21.40
N LEU A 177 -3.50 13.62 20.79
CA LEU A 177 -3.25 15.02 21.16
C LEU A 177 -4.53 15.87 21.02
N LYS A 178 -5.26 15.72 19.91
CA LYS A 178 -6.57 16.38 19.70
C LYS A 178 -7.63 15.93 20.71
N ALA A 179 -7.57 14.67 21.14
CA ALA A 179 -8.42 14.11 22.18
C ALA A 179 -7.98 14.46 23.63
N GLY A 180 -6.95 15.30 23.78
CA GLY A 180 -6.44 15.75 25.08
C GLY A 180 -5.61 14.71 25.83
N VAL A 181 -5.09 13.69 25.13
CA VAL A 181 -4.11 12.72 25.63
C VAL A 181 -2.73 13.16 25.13
N LYS A 182 -2.03 13.94 25.94
CA LYS A 182 -0.79 14.64 25.55
C LYS A 182 0.48 13.89 25.93
N THR A 183 0.45 13.12 27.01
CA THR A 183 1.63 12.46 27.57
C THR A 183 1.44 10.95 27.68
N LEU A 184 2.55 10.22 27.69
CA LEU A 184 2.54 8.77 27.89
C LEU A 184 1.93 8.41 29.26
N ASP A 185 2.36 9.08 30.32
CA ASP A 185 1.85 8.85 31.68
C ASP A 185 0.33 9.04 31.76
N GLN A 186 -0.18 10.04 31.03
CA GLN A 186 -1.63 10.26 30.96
C GLN A 186 -2.33 9.09 30.27
N PHE A 187 -1.77 8.56 29.19
CA PHE A 187 -2.29 7.40 28.48
C PHE A 187 -2.26 6.12 29.33
N VAL A 188 -1.16 5.87 30.03
CA VAL A 188 -1.00 4.70 30.91
C VAL A 188 -1.96 4.78 32.10
N LYS A 189 -2.03 5.93 32.77
CA LYS A 189 -2.92 6.15 33.93
C LYS A 189 -4.40 6.08 33.58
N MET A 190 -4.78 6.51 32.37
CA MET A 190 -6.19 6.49 31.96
C MET A 190 -6.64 5.14 31.40
N GLY A 191 -5.72 4.35 30.84
CA GLY A 191 -6.02 3.10 30.16
C GLY A 191 -6.71 3.26 28.80
N TRP A 192 -6.80 2.15 28.07
CA TRP A 192 -7.31 2.14 26.70
C TRP A 192 -8.80 2.50 26.60
N GLU A 193 -9.64 2.10 27.57
CA GLU A 193 -11.09 2.35 27.55
C GLU A 193 -11.42 3.84 27.59
N LYS A 194 -10.82 4.60 28.52
CA LYS A 194 -11.04 6.05 28.64
C LYS A 194 -10.43 6.79 27.45
N ALA A 195 -9.28 6.34 26.95
CA ALA A 195 -8.65 6.91 25.76
C ALA A 195 -9.57 6.76 24.55
N MET A 196 -10.16 5.57 24.38
CA MET A 196 -11.09 5.27 23.31
C MET A 196 -12.34 6.17 23.35
N ILE A 197 -12.91 6.41 24.53
CA ILE A 197 -14.05 7.34 24.68
C ILE A 197 -13.68 8.75 24.21
N ARG A 198 -12.50 9.26 24.57
CA ARG A 198 -12.06 10.59 24.12
C ARG A 198 -11.81 10.64 22.62
N LEU A 199 -11.21 9.60 22.05
CA LEU A 199 -10.94 9.48 20.63
C LEU A 199 -12.24 9.41 19.80
N CYS A 200 -13.25 8.67 20.28
CA CYS A 200 -14.57 8.61 19.66
C CYS A 200 -15.33 9.94 19.74
N LYS A 201 -15.12 10.75 20.78
CA LYS A 201 -15.72 12.10 20.90
C LYS A 201 -15.17 13.07 19.85
N VAL A 202 -13.86 13.01 19.59
CA VAL A 202 -13.23 13.87 18.57
C VAL A 202 -13.54 13.40 17.16
N ASN A 203 -13.54 12.08 16.94
CA ASN A 203 -13.88 11.52 15.64
C ASN A 203 -14.74 10.26 15.81
N PRO A 204 -16.05 10.32 15.52
CA PRO A 204 -16.95 9.18 15.58
C PRO A 204 -16.54 8.00 14.68
N LYS A 205 -15.77 8.24 13.60
CA LYS A 205 -15.26 7.18 12.71
C LYS A 205 -14.25 6.25 13.39
N ASN A 206 -13.67 6.70 14.51
CA ASN A 206 -12.75 5.87 15.29
C ASN A 206 -13.47 4.74 16.04
N ASN A 207 -14.81 4.67 16.01
CA ASN A 207 -15.61 3.68 16.74
C ASN A 207 -15.59 2.26 16.12
N HIS A 208 -14.39 1.66 16.02
CA HIS A 208 -14.17 0.31 15.52
C HIS A 208 -13.17 -0.47 16.41
N SER A 209 -13.37 -1.78 16.54
CA SER A 209 -12.66 -2.61 17.54
C SER A 209 -11.16 -2.74 17.30
N LEU A 210 -10.69 -2.65 16.05
CA LEU A 210 -9.25 -2.70 15.75
C LEU A 210 -8.47 -1.56 16.41
N PHE A 211 -9.09 -0.37 16.54
CA PHE A 211 -8.44 0.76 17.19
C PHE A 211 -8.26 0.50 18.69
N ALA A 212 -9.26 -0.13 19.33
CA ALA A 212 -9.13 -0.58 20.72
C ALA A 212 -8.02 -1.64 20.87
N TYR A 213 -7.87 -2.58 19.93
CA TYR A 213 -6.77 -3.56 19.96
C TYR A 213 -5.41 -2.89 19.85
N ALA A 214 -5.27 -1.85 19.03
CA ALA A 214 -4.03 -1.09 18.90
C ALA A 214 -3.65 -0.42 20.23
N LEU A 215 -4.61 0.17 20.95
CA LEU A 215 -4.38 0.78 22.26
C LEU A 215 -4.02 -0.24 23.35
N ILE A 216 -4.69 -1.39 23.36
CA ILE A 216 -4.38 -2.49 24.28
C ILE A 216 -2.97 -3.03 24.01
N GLY A 217 -2.65 -3.28 22.73
CA GLY A 217 -1.33 -3.72 22.32
C GLY A 217 -0.24 -2.69 22.64
N ALA A 218 -0.55 -1.39 22.58
CA ALA A 218 0.37 -0.33 23.00
C ALA A 218 0.72 -0.43 24.50
N LEU A 219 -0.28 -0.66 25.36
CA LEU A 219 -0.08 -0.83 26.81
C LEU A 219 0.61 -2.15 27.16
N GLN A 220 0.30 -3.23 26.44
CA GLN A 220 0.91 -4.54 26.67
C GLN A 220 2.25 -4.73 25.94
N ASN A 221 2.72 -3.73 25.18
CA ASN A 221 3.88 -3.83 24.30
C ASN A 221 3.78 -5.07 23.35
N LYS A 222 2.58 -5.37 22.86
CA LYS A 222 2.28 -6.44 21.89
C LYS A 222 1.76 -5.85 20.58
N MET A 223 1.97 -6.54 19.47
CA MET A 223 1.28 -6.16 18.23
C MET A 223 -0.22 -6.44 18.39
N TRP A 224 -1.08 -5.64 17.76
CA TRP A 224 -2.54 -5.75 17.89
C TRP A 224 -3.11 -7.13 17.52
N ASN A 225 -2.39 -7.92 16.73
CA ASN A 225 -2.76 -9.30 16.38
C ASN A 225 -2.34 -10.34 17.45
N GLN A 226 -1.38 -10.00 18.31
CA GLN A 226 -0.79 -10.87 19.35
C GLN A 226 -1.39 -10.64 20.75
N ILE A 227 -2.36 -9.75 20.91
CA ILE A 227 -3.10 -9.59 22.17
C ILE A 227 -3.98 -10.81 22.45
N SER A 228 -4.29 -11.07 23.72
CA SER A 228 -5.07 -12.25 24.11
C SER A 228 -6.50 -12.20 23.54
N GLU A 229 -7.12 -13.36 23.33
CA GLU A 229 -8.52 -13.40 22.90
C GLU A 229 -9.48 -12.84 23.95
N ALA A 230 -9.12 -12.92 25.24
CA ALA A 230 -9.85 -12.27 26.33
C ALA A 230 -9.87 -10.74 26.17
N ASP A 231 -8.72 -10.14 25.88
CA ASP A 231 -8.61 -8.69 25.64
C ASP A 231 -9.38 -8.26 24.38
N LYS A 232 -9.32 -9.07 23.31
CA LYS A 232 -10.10 -8.81 22.09
C LYS A 232 -11.59 -8.86 22.38
N LYS A 233 -12.04 -9.83 23.18
CA LYS A 233 -13.45 -9.96 23.58
C LYS A 233 -13.90 -8.75 24.39
N GLN A 234 -13.14 -8.35 25.40
CA GLN A 234 -13.42 -7.15 26.20
C GLN A 234 -13.51 -5.90 25.33
N ALA A 235 -12.57 -5.71 24.40
CA ALA A 235 -12.60 -4.60 23.45
C ALA A 235 -13.85 -4.62 22.56
N ARG A 236 -14.26 -5.77 22.02
CA ARG A 236 -15.48 -5.88 21.20
C ARG A 236 -16.73 -5.53 22.01
N GLU A 237 -16.85 -6.06 23.23
CA GLU A 237 -18.00 -5.82 24.12
C GLU A 237 -18.07 -4.34 24.53
N PHE A 238 -16.94 -3.74 24.90
CA PHE A 238 -16.87 -2.33 25.23
C PHE A 238 -17.29 -1.45 24.06
N MET A 239 -16.78 -1.73 22.86
CA MET A 239 -17.12 -0.99 21.64
C MET A 239 -18.58 -1.16 21.22
N LYS A 240 -19.17 -2.35 21.43
CA LYS A 240 -20.60 -2.59 21.27
C LYS A 240 -21.40 -1.71 22.23
N SER A 241 -21.03 -1.70 23.52
CA SER A 241 -21.71 -0.88 24.53
C SER A 241 -21.64 0.64 24.23
N LEU A 242 -20.53 1.11 23.66
CA LEU A 242 -20.39 2.51 23.25
C LEU A 242 -21.28 2.86 22.06
N ARG A 243 -21.42 1.94 21.10
CA ARG A 243 -22.33 2.08 19.95
C ARG A 243 -23.78 2.12 20.41
N ASP A 244 -24.18 1.20 21.28
CA ASP A 244 -25.55 1.11 21.80
C ASP A 244 -25.91 2.36 22.63
N LYS A 245 -24.99 2.87 23.45
CA LYS A 245 -25.15 4.13 24.19
C LYS A 245 -25.24 5.35 23.27
N ALA A 246 -24.55 5.36 22.12
CA ALA A 246 -24.67 6.43 21.14
C ALA A 246 -26.06 6.42 20.48
N THR A 247 -26.58 5.24 20.12
CA THR A 247 -27.92 5.05 19.54
C THR A 247 -29.03 5.44 20.52
N LEU A 248 -28.90 5.10 21.81
CA LEU A 248 -29.87 5.49 22.84
C LEU A 248 -29.92 7.02 23.06
N ARG A 249 -28.78 7.71 22.91
CA ARG A 249 -28.70 9.18 23.02
C ARG A 249 -29.30 9.90 21.81
N SER A 250 -29.21 9.35 20.59
CA SER A 250 -29.89 9.94 19.43
C SER A 250 -31.40 9.81 19.55
N ASN A 251 -31.91 8.64 19.98
CA ASN A 251 -33.34 8.40 20.17
C ASN A 251 -33.98 9.22 21.31
N LYS A 252 -33.23 9.55 22.37
CA LYS A 252 -33.71 10.50 23.41
C LYS A 252 -33.76 11.95 22.94
N LYS A 253 -32.89 12.35 22.00
CA LYS A 253 -32.89 13.71 21.42
C LYS A 253 -34.03 13.91 20.41
N SER A 254 -34.43 12.87 19.67
CA SER A 254 -35.58 12.95 18.76
C SER A 254 -36.91 13.04 19.51
N LYS A 255 -37.09 12.28 20.60
CA LYS A 255 -38.31 12.32 21.44
C LYS A 255 -38.51 13.60 22.25
N LYS A 256 -37.49 14.45 22.41
CA LYS A 256 -37.58 15.71 23.17
C LYS A 256 -37.81 16.95 22.28
N LYS A 257 -37.87 16.74 20.96
CA LYS A 257 -38.08 17.75 19.92
C LYS A 257 -39.42 17.57 19.18
N GLY A 258 -40.21 16.57 19.57
CA GLY A 258 -41.58 16.38 19.11
C GLY A 258 -42.55 16.69 20.25
#